data_AF-A0A381PD30-F1
#
_entry.id   AF-A0A381PD30-F1
#
_cell.length_a   1.000
_cell.length_b   1.000
_cell.length_c   1.000
_cell.angle_alpha   90.00
_cell.angle_beta   90.00
_cell.angle_gamma   90.00
#
_symmetry.space_group_name_H-M   'P 1'
#
loop_
_entity.id
_entity.type
_entity.pdbx_description
1 polymer ?
#
loop_
_entity_poly.entity_id
_entity_poly.type
_entity_poly.pdbx_seq_one_letter_code
_entity_poly.pdbx_strand_id
1 'polypeptide(L)'
;MKRIILAVLGVLTVSAGVDAQSTAQTIERALMAAPARGRDATTVIGWNADYSYRTLKEGTNQLVCWDRSGDPGEAAFSVICTALGNLDRVAQNRRFAAEGGDPAGTRALVAAAAENGSRIMSVFGSPWLTLAGDSQMSSRIHITIAMPNATEASSGFPES
;
A
#
# COMPACT_ATOMS: atom_id res chain seq x y z
N MET A 1 7.62 -13.57 62.64
CA MET A 1 8.07 -12.18 62.39
C MET A 1 9.31 -12.18 61.49
N LYS A 2 9.13 -11.67 60.25
CA LYS A 2 10.05 -10.89 59.40
C LYS A 2 11.57 -11.17 59.46
N ARG A 3 12.11 -11.82 58.41
CA ARG A 3 13.41 -11.48 57.81
C ARG A 3 13.33 -11.60 56.28
N ILE A 4 13.28 -10.44 55.66
CA ILE A 4 13.33 -10.15 54.22
C ILE A 4 14.80 -9.98 53.89
N ILE A 5 15.39 -10.76 52.96
CA ILE A 5 16.58 -10.35 52.20
C ILE A 5 16.50 -10.91 50.76
N LEU A 6 16.68 -9.98 49.82
CA LEU A 6 16.72 -10.05 48.37
C LEU A 6 17.77 -11.03 47.80
N ALA A 7 17.51 -11.54 46.59
CA ALA A 7 18.36 -11.33 45.39
C ALA A 7 18.01 -12.32 44.27
N VAL A 8 17.39 -11.86 43.17
CA VAL A 8 17.70 -12.31 41.81
C VAL A 8 17.47 -11.14 40.84
N LEU A 9 18.57 -10.48 40.46
CA LEU A 9 18.76 -9.74 39.20
C LEU A 9 18.29 -10.63 38.04
N GLY A 10 17.40 -10.22 37.14
CA GLY A 10 17.65 -9.14 36.19
C GLY A 10 17.93 -9.75 34.80
N VAL A 11 16.88 -10.08 34.05
CA VAL A 11 16.93 -10.27 32.58
C VAL A 11 15.75 -9.52 31.98
N LEU A 12 15.88 -8.20 31.86
CA LEU A 12 15.09 -7.40 30.93
C LEU A 12 15.84 -7.44 29.60
N THR A 13 15.67 -8.52 28.84
CA THR A 13 16.12 -8.55 27.44
C THR A 13 15.22 -7.63 26.62
N VAL A 14 15.82 -6.54 26.17
CA VAL A 14 15.29 -5.51 25.28
C VAL A 14 14.55 -6.13 24.09
N SER A 15 13.24 -5.91 24.01
CA SER A 15 12.36 -6.38 22.93
C SER A 15 12.49 -5.59 21.62
N ALA A 16 13.46 -4.67 21.49
CA ALA A 16 13.61 -3.79 20.32
C ALA A 16 13.97 -4.52 19.00
N GLY A 17 14.38 -5.80 19.06
CA GLY A 17 14.72 -6.59 17.87
C GLY A 17 13.52 -7.11 17.07
N VAL A 18 12.38 -7.36 17.73
CA VAL A 18 11.19 -7.96 17.08
C VAL A 18 10.51 -6.97 16.12
N ASP A 19 10.46 -5.69 16.50
CA ASP A 19 9.86 -4.65 15.68
C ASP A 19 10.73 -4.24 14.48
N ALA A 20 12.05 -4.27 14.64
CA ALA A 20 12.98 -3.98 13.54
C ALA A 20 13.02 -5.13 12.52
N GLN A 21 13.03 -6.38 12.99
CA GLN A 21 13.03 -7.56 12.12
C GLN A 21 11.72 -7.67 11.33
N SER A 22 10.58 -7.35 11.94
CA SER A 22 9.30 -7.33 11.22
C SER A 22 9.23 -6.19 10.19
N THR A 23 9.77 -5.00 10.50
CA THR A 23 9.79 -3.87 9.56
C THR A 23 10.66 -4.16 8.33
N ALA A 24 11.84 -4.76 8.50
CA ALA A 24 12.69 -5.16 7.37
C ALA A 24 12.00 -6.18 6.45
N GLN A 25 11.34 -7.18 7.03
CA GLN A 25 10.55 -8.16 6.27
C GLN A 25 9.38 -7.51 5.51
N THR A 26 8.69 -6.55 6.12
CA THR A 26 7.62 -5.79 5.43
C THR A 26 8.19 -4.98 4.26
N ILE A 27 9.36 -4.35 4.42
CA ILE A 27 10.02 -3.59 3.36
C ILE A 27 10.38 -4.50 2.19
N GLU A 28 11.08 -5.61 2.46
CA GLU A 28 11.48 -6.58 1.43
C GLU A 28 10.27 -7.14 0.69
N ARG A 29 9.21 -7.49 1.44
CA ARG A 29 7.96 -7.98 0.88
C ARG A 29 7.30 -6.96 -0.04
N ALA A 30 7.10 -5.73 0.41
CA ALA A 30 6.45 -4.68 -0.38
C ALA A 30 7.22 -4.38 -1.67
N LEU A 31 8.56 -4.36 -1.59
CA LEU A 31 9.43 -4.12 -2.74
C LEU A 31 9.40 -5.22 -3.81
N MET A 32 8.76 -6.36 -3.55
CA MET A 32 8.63 -7.42 -4.56
C MET A 32 7.80 -7.00 -5.78
N ALA A 33 6.84 -6.09 -5.62
CA ALA A 33 6.11 -5.50 -6.75
C ALA A 33 6.94 -4.45 -7.53
N ALA A 34 8.04 -3.95 -6.94
CA ALA A 34 8.84 -2.91 -7.58
C ALA A 34 9.63 -3.47 -8.77
N PRO A 35 9.79 -2.70 -9.86
CA PRO A 35 10.66 -3.09 -10.96
C PRO A 35 12.09 -3.30 -10.45
N ALA A 36 12.79 -4.30 -10.99
CA ALA A 36 14.17 -4.59 -10.57
C ALA A 36 15.08 -3.35 -10.70
N ARG A 37 14.90 -2.60 -11.79
CA ARG A 37 15.56 -1.30 -11.96
C ARG A 37 14.91 -0.27 -11.03
N GLY A 38 15.69 0.23 -10.08
CA GLY A 38 15.27 1.30 -9.18
C GLY A 38 14.53 0.83 -7.92
N ARG A 39 14.44 -0.49 -7.67
CA ARG A 39 13.85 -1.05 -6.44
C ARG A 39 14.40 -0.40 -5.17
N ASP A 40 15.71 -0.26 -5.07
CA ASP A 40 16.36 0.28 -3.87
C ASP A 40 16.07 1.78 -3.66
N ALA A 41 15.72 2.49 -4.72
CA ALA A 41 15.33 3.89 -4.69
C ALA A 41 13.83 4.09 -4.40
N THR A 42 13.05 3.02 -4.26
CA THR A 42 11.59 3.11 -4.04
C THR A 42 11.26 3.37 -2.58
N THR A 43 10.28 4.24 -2.36
CA THR A 43 9.70 4.50 -1.03
C THR A 43 8.82 3.32 -0.62
N VAL A 44 8.83 2.96 0.66
CA VAL A 44 7.91 1.96 1.21
C VAL A 44 7.13 2.57 2.36
N ILE A 45 5.81 2.38 2.36
CA ILE A 45 4.92 2.86 3.41
C ILE A 45 4.13 1.72 4.04
N GLY A 46 3.60 1.99 5.24
CA GLY A 46 2.51 1.21 5.84
C GLY A 46 1.31 2.12 6.08
N TRP A 47 0.11 1.64 5.77
CA TRP A 47 -1.13 2.37 6.05
C TRP A 47 -1.55 2.22 7.50
N ASN A 48 -2.02 3.32 8.09
CA ASN A 48 -2.62 3.35 9.42
C ASN A 48 -4.14 3.13 9.31
N ALA A 49 -4.79 2.81 10.43
CA ALA A 49 -6.24 2.60 10.48
C ALA A 49 -7.06 3.87 10.18
N ASP A 50 -6.46 5.06 10.37
CA ASP A 50 -7.05 6.37 10.06
C ASP A 50 -6.80 6.82 8.61
N TYR A 51 -6.31 5.92 7.76
CA TYR A 51 -6.01 6.16 6.34
C TYR A 51 -4.84 7.14 6.10
N SER A 52 -4.13 7.56 7.15
CA SER A 52 -2.79 8.11 6.99
C SER A 52 -1.77 7.00 6.74
N TYR A 53 -0.52 7.34 6.47
CA TYR A 53 0.55 6.36 6.31
C TYR A 53 1.81 6.76 7.07
N ARG A 54 2.60 5.75 7.42
CA ARG A 54 3.96 5.91 7.92
C ARG A 54 4.96 5.49 6.86
N THR A 55 6.05 6.23 6.72
CA THR A 55 7.18 5.80 5.87
C THR A 55 8.00 4.75 6.60
N LEU A 56 8.18 3.58 5.97
CA LEU A 56 9.03 2.48 6.46
C LEU A 56 10.46 2.60 5.92
N LYS A 57 10.56 3.05 4.67
CA LYS A 57 11.81 3.26 3.95
C LYS A 57 11.66 4.47 3.05
N GLU A 58 12.54 5.44 3.21
CA GLU A 58 12.61 6.59 2.30
C GLU A 58 13.19 6.15 0.94
N GLY A 59 12.64 6.72 -0.13
CA GLY A 59 13.09 6.51 -1.50
C GLY A 59 13.66 7.79 -2.10
N THR A 60 14.27 7.66 -3.27
CA THR A 60 14.78 8.79 -4.07
C THR A 60 14.15 8.87 -5.46
N ASN A 61 13.34 7.87 -5.84
CA ASN A 61 12.56 7.87 -7.07
C ASN A 61 11.07 8.23 -6.80
N GLN A 62 10.25 8.17 -7.84
CA GLN A 62 8.83 8.53 -7.76
C GLN A 62 7.89 7.35 -7.49
N LEU A 63 8.41 6.18 -7.11
CA LEU A 63 7.61 5.01 -6.77
C LEU A 63 7.41 4.89 -5.26
N VAL A 64 6.25 4.35 -4.89
CA VAL A 64 5.92 3.95 -3.53
C VAL A 64 5.27 2.57 -3.53
N CYS A 65 5.68 1.71 -2.60
CA CYS A 65 5.14 0.36 -2.42
C CYS A 65 4.58 0.14 -1.02
N TRP A 66 3.61 -0.76 -0.90
CA TRP A 66 3.11 -1.24 0.38
C TRP A 66 2.53 -2.66 0.27
N ASP A 67 2.42 -3.33 1.42
CA ASP A 67 1.64 -4.56 1.54
C ASP A 67 0.16 -4.21 1.72
N ARG A 68 -0.69 -4.77 0.87
CA ARG A 68 -2.15 -4.64 0.93
C ARG A 68 -2.84 -5.99 1.16
N SER A 69 -2.07 -7.01 1.54
CA SER A 69 -2.61 -8.30 1.94
C SER A 69 -3.56 -8.09 3.13
N GLY A 70 -4.77 -8.64 3.04
CA GLY A 70 -5.81 -8.48 4.06
C GLY A 70 -6.73 -7.26 3.88
N ASP A 71 -6.46 -6.37 2.91
CA ASP A 71 -7.47 -5.39 2.51
C ASP A 71 -8.71 -6.13 1.92
N PRO A 72 -9.94 -5.62 2.12
CA PRO A 72 -11.15 -6.26 1.59
C PRO A 72 -11.09 -6.48 0.07
N GLY A 73 -11.32 -7.72 -0.36
CA GLY A 73 -11.31 -8.10 -1.78
C GLY A 73 -9.93 -8.40 -2.37
N GLU A 74 -8.86 -8.30 -1.56
CA GLU A 74 -7.51 -8.65 -1.98
C GLU A 74 -7.18 -10.14 -1.85
N ALA A 75 -6.23 -10.60 -2.66
CA ALA A 75 -5.66 -11.93 -2.53
C ALA A 75 -4.90 -12.08 -1.20
N ALA A 76 -4.72 -13.33 -0.75
CA ALA A 76 -4.02 -13.65 0.50
C ALA A 76 -2.59 -13.08 0.55
N PHE A 77 -1.90 -13.06 -0.59
CA PHE A 77 -0.70 -12.28 -0.81
C PHE A 77 -0.98 -11.22 -1.86
N SER A 78 -0.81 -9.94 -1.51
CA SER A 78 -1.03 -8.80 -2.42
C SER A 78 -0.15 -7.63 -2.01
N VAL A 79 0.90 -7.36 -2.79
CA VAL A 79 1.74 -6.16 -2.65
C VAL A 79 1.61 -5.30 -3.89
N ILE A 80 1.71 -3.98 -3.73
CA ILE A 80 1.49 -3.05 -4.82
C ILE A 80 2.49 -1.91 -4.78
N CYS A 81 2.87 -1.41 -5.96
CA CYS A 81 3.61 -0.17 -6.13
C CYS A 81 2.91 0.76 -7.11
N THR A 82 3.01 2.07 -6.89
CA THR A 82 2.53 3.10 -7.83
C THR A 82 3.35 4.39 -7.72
N ALA A 83 2.97 5.44 -8.46
CA ALA A 83 3.57 6.76 -8.33
C ALA A 83 3.26 7.38 -6.96
N LEU A 84 4.24 8.07 -6.36
CA LEU A 84 4.10 8.78 -5.07
C LEU A 84 2.90 9.73 -5.06
N GLY A 85 2.63 10.41 -6.18
CA GLY A 85 1.47 11.31 -6.31
C GLY A 85 0.10 10.64 -6.21
N ASN A 86 0.02 9.30 -6.14
CA ASN A 86 -1.24 8.58 -5.95
C ASN A 86 -1.60 8.32 -4.48
N LEU A 87 -0.82 8.76 -3.49
CA LEU A 87 -1.12 8.41 -2.09
C LEU A 87 -2.46 8.98 -1.60
N ASP A 88 -2.82 10.21 -1.95
CA ASP A 88 -4.13 10.78 -1.57
C ASP A 88 -5.29 10.03 -2.23
N ARG A 89 -5.09 9.58 -3.47
CA ARG A 89 -6.02 8.73 -4.23
C ARG A 89 -6.24 7.39 -3.55
N VAL A 90 -5.19 6.78 -3.01
CA VAL A 90 -5.26 5.52 -2.24
C VAL A 90 -5.98 5.75 -0.91
N ALA A 91 -5.63 6.82 -0.19
CA ALA A 91 -6.26 7.17 1.09
C ALA A 91 -7.78 7.38 0.93
N GLN A 92 -8.21 8.09 -0.13
CA GLN A 92 -9.64 8.26 -0.44
C GLN A 92 -10.32 6.92 -0.75
N ASN A 93 -9.65 6.02 -1.49
CA ASN A 93 -10.22 4.69 -1.76
C ASN A 93 -10.36 3.83 -0.51
N ARG A 94 -9.37 3.85 0.39
CA ARG A 94 -9.46 3.11 1.65
C ARG A 94 -10.61 3.63 2.52
N ARG A 95 -10.82 4.95 2.55
CA ARG A 95 -12.02 5.55 3.19
C ARG A 95 -13.32 5.06 2.57
N PHE A 96 -13.44 5.13 1.24
CA PHE A 96 -14.65 4.65 0.56
C PHE A 96 -14.90 3.15 0.75
N ALA A 97 -13.85 2.32 0.81
CA ALA A 97 -13.99 0.90 1.08
C ALA A 97 -14.52 0.64 2.50
N ALA A 98 -14.02 1.39 3.49
CA ALA A 98 -14.47 1.28 4.88
C ALA A 98 -15.90 1.82 5.08
N GLU A 99 -16.21 2.99 4.53
CA GLU A 99 -17.52 3.63 4.63
C GLU A 99 -18.59 2.90 3.81
N GLY A 100 -18.22 2.40 2.63
CA GLY A 100 -19.13 1.69 1.73
C GLY A 100 -19.47 0.28 2.19
N GLY A 101 -18.62 -0.35 3.01
CA GLY A 101 -18.82 -1.66 3.62
C GLY A 101 -18.75 -2.86 2.66
N ASP A 102 -19.18 -2.69 1.41
CA ASP A 102 -19.16 -3.70 0.37
C ASP A 102 -18.75 -3.11 -1.00
N PRO A 103 -18.57 -3.95 -2.05
CA PRO A 103 -18.21 -3.47 -3.37
C PRO A 103 -19.25 -2.54 -4.02
N ALA A 104 -20.55 -2.68 -3.71
CA ALA A 104 -21.60 -1.84 -4.27
C ALA A 104 -21.60 -0.45 -3.63
N GLY A 105 -21.55 -0.37 -2.31
CA GLY A 105 -21.43 0.87 -1.54
C GLY A 105 -20.15 1.62 -1.87
N THR A 106 -19.02 0.91 -1.98
CA THR A 106 -17.76 1.53 -2.42
C THR A 106 -17.90 2.17 -3.81
N ARG A 107 -18.52 1.47 -4.77
CA ARG A 107 -18.77 2.03 -6.11
C ARG A 107 -19.71 3.23 -6.07
N ALA A 108 -20.74 3.20 -5.23
CA ALA A 108 -21.68 4.32 -5.07
C ALA A 108 -20.97 5.57 -4.55
N LEU A 109 -20.09 5.45 -3.54
CA LEU A 109 -19.29 6.56 -3.02
C LEU A 109 -18.31 7.11 -4.06
N VAL A 110 -17.68 6.22 -4.84
CA VAL A 110 -16.81 6.62 -5.95
C VAL A 110 -17.58 7.38 -7.02
N ALA A 111 -18.78 6.91 -7.39
CA ALA A 111 -19.64 7.57 -8.37
C ALA A 111 -20.10 8.94 -7.87
N ALA A 112 -20.58 9.04 -6.64
CA ALA A 112 -20.99 10.31 -6.03
C ALA A 112 -19.82 11.31 -5.98
N ALA A 113 -18.61 10.85 -5.65
CA ALA A 113 -17.42 11.69 -5.67
C ALA A 113 -17.05 12.17 -7.09
N ALA A 114 -17.28 11.34 -8.11
CA ALA A 114 -17.06 11.72 -9.50
C ALA A 114 -18.09 12.77 -9.94
N GLU A 115 -19.36 12.57 -9.64
CA GLU A 115 -20.46 13.48 -9.96
C GLU A 115 -20.30 14.86 -9.31
N ASN A 116 -19.86 14.89 -8.05
CA ASN A 116 -19.67 16.16 -7.31
C ASN A 116 -18.28 16.78 -7.45
N GLY A 117 -17.38 16.17 -8.25
CA GLY A 117 -16.03 16.68 -8.51
C GLY A 117 -15.02 16.49 -7.38
N SER A 118 -15.37 15.82 -6.28
CA SER A 118 -14.44 15.53 -5.16
C SER A 118 -13.55 14.31 -5.40
N ARG A 119 -13.74 13.60 -6.51
CA ARG A 119 -12.94 12.43 -6.85
C ARG A 119 -11.50 12.83 -7.12
N ILE A 120 -10.59 12.36 -6.27
CA ILE A 120 -9.16 12.41 -6.56
C ILE A 120 -8.91 11.43 -7.70
N MET A 121 -8.28 11.89 -8.78
CA MET A 121 -7.88 11.03 -9.90
C MET A 121 -6.46 10.51 -9.68
N SER A 122 -6.14 9.37 -10.30
CA SER A 122 -4.76 8.92 -10.31
C SER A 122 -3.90 9.87 -11.15
N VAL A 123 -2.59 9.90 -10.91
CA VAL A 123 -1.63 10.57 -11.78
C VAL A 123 -1.73 9.96 -13.18
N PHE A 124 -1.93 10.81 -14.19
CA PHE A 124 -2.04 10.37 -15.59
C PHE A 124 -0.75 9.68 -16.05
N GLY A 125 -0.87 8.54 -16.72
CA GLY A 125 0.24 7.69 -17.17
C GLY A 125 0.95 6.94 -16.04
N SER A 126 0.49 7.03 -14.79
CA SER A 126 1.18 6.36 -13.68
C SER A 126 0.94 4.85 -13.65
N PRO A 127 1.97 4.04 -13.35
CA PRO A 127 1.81 2.59 -13.25
C PRO A 127 1.23 2.19 -11.89
N TRP A 128 0.50 1.09 -11.88
CA TRP A 128 0.11 0.31 -10.71
C TRP A 128 0.63 -1.10 -10.93
N LEU A 129 1.64 -1.48 -10.16
CA LEU A 129 2.35 -2.74 -10.26
C LEU A 129 1.87 -3.60 -9.11
N THR A 130 0.97 -4.54 -9.38
CA THR A 130 0.41 -5.43 -8.38
C THR A 130 1.02 -6.80 -8.51
N LEU A 131 1.66 -7.30 -7.46
CA LEU A 131 2.08 -8.70 -7.36
C LEU A 131 1.15 -9.40 -6.36
N ALA A 132 0.29 -10.28 -6.86
CA ALA A 132 -0.74 -10.91 -6.03
C ALA A 132 -1.02 -12.38 -6.39
N GLY A 133 -1.47 -13.16 -5.41
CA GLY A 133 -1.86 -14.56 -5.53
C GLY A 133 -2.17 -15.20 -4.17
N ASP A 134 -2.47 -16.50 -4.15
CA ASP A 134 -2.73 -17.24 -2.89
C ASP A 134 -1.50 -17.28 -1.97
N SER A 135 -0.31 -17.11 -2.55
CA SER A 135 0.96 -17.01 -1.85
C SER A 135 1.96 -16.19 -2.66
N GLN A 136 3.09 -15.82 -2.06
CA GLN A 136 4.19 -15.22 -2.79
C GLN A 136 4.67 -16.09 -3.98
N MET A 137 4.70 -17.42 -3.83
CA MET A 137 5.18 -18.35 -4.86
C MET A 137 4.23 -18.48 -6.05
N SER A 138 2.92 -18.38 -5.80
CA SER A 138 1.88 -18.44 -6.84
C SER A 138 1.50 -17.07 -7.39
N SER A 139 2.16 -16.00 -6.92
CA SER A 139 1.83 -14.63 -7.29
C SER A 139 2.18 -14.32 -8.74
N ARG A 140 1.37 -13.44 -9.35
CA ARG A 140 1.60 -12.92 -10.71
C ARG A 140 1.60 -11.41 -10.69
N ILE A 141 2.45 -10.82 -11.52
CA ILE A 141 2.48 -9.38 -11.73
C ILE A 141 1.35 -8.99 -12.68
N HIS A 142 0.55 -8.02 -12.27
CA HIS A 142 -0.40 -7.30 -13.10
C HIS A 142 0.01 -5.82 -13.12
N ILE A 143 0.03 -5.22 -14.31
CA ILE A 143 0.40 -3.82 -14.49
C ILE A 143 -0.79 -3.08 -15.08
N THR A 144 -1.27 -2.06 -14.37
CA THR A 144 -2.27 -1.12 -14.88
C THR A 144 -1.62 0.23 -15.09
N ILE A 145 -1.84 0.86 -16.25
CA ILE A 145 -1.45 2.26 -16.48
C ILE A 145 -2.69 3.12 -16.30
N ALA A 146 -2.67 4.03 -15.34
CA ALA A 146 -3.81 4.90 -15.05
C ALA A 146 -3.85 6.08 -16.03
N MET A 147 -4.92 6.17 -16.82
CA MET A 147 -5.12 7.25 -17.80
C MET A 147 -6.51 7.86 -17.59
N PRO A 148 -6.73 8.58 -16.48
CA PRO A 148 -8.02 9.16 -16.17
C PRO A 148 -8.42 10.21 -17.20
N ASN A 149 -9.68 10.20 -17.64
CA ASN A 149 -10.23 11.13 -18.63
C ASN A 149 -9.43 11.15 -19.95
N ALA A 150 -8.76 10.04 -20.28
CA ALA A 150 -7.97 9.95 -21.48
C ALA A 150 -8.85 9.97 -22.72
N THR A 151 -8.44 10.79 -23.67
CA THR A 151 -8.87 10.79 -25.07
C THR A 151 -7.83 10.10 -25.96
N GLU A 152 -8.18 9.82 -27.22
CA GLU A 152 -7.25 9.38 -28.27
C GLU A 152 -6.07 10.36 -28.39
N ALA A 153 -6.35 11.66 -28.39
CA ALA A 153 -5.31 12.70 -28.46
C ALA A 153 -4.36 12.68 -27.24
N SER A 154 -4.87 12.39 -26.04
CA SER A 154 -4.06 12.40 -24.81
C SER A 154 -3.27 11.10 -24.58
N SER A 155 -3.78 9.98 -25.07
CA SER A 155 -3.26 8.64 -24.76
C SER A 155 -2.61 7.95 -25.95
N GLY A 156 -2.94 8.36 -27.17
CA GLY A 156 -2.54 7.70 -28.40
C GLY A 156 -3.26 6.37 -28.66
N PHE A 157 -4.23 5.98 -27.82
CA PHE A 157 -5.03 4.78 -28.02
C PHE A 157 -6.34 5.10 -28.75
N PRO A 158 -6.79 4.26 -29.70
CA PRO A 158 -8.05 4.47 -30.40
C PRO A 158 -9.26 4.51 -29.44
N GLU A 159 -10.13 5.49 -29.64
CA GLU A 159 -11.46 5.53 -29.04
C GLU A 159 -12.41 4.66 -29.88
N SER A 160 -12.33 3.33 -29.69
CA SER A 160 -13.08 2.28 -30.40
C SER A 160 -12.75 2.01 -31.87
#